data_AF-A0A0J7YX22-F1
#
_entry.id   AF-A0A0J7YX22-F1
#
_cell.length_a   1.000
_cell.length_b   1.000
_cell.length_c   1.000
_cell.angle_alpha   90.00
_cell.angle_beta   90.00
_cell.angle_gamma   90.00
#
_symmetry.space_group_name_H-M   'P 1'
#
loop_
_entity.id
_entity.type
_entity.pdbx_description
1 polymer ?
#
loop_
_entity_poly.entity_id
_entity_poly.type
_entity_poly.pdbx_seq_one_letter_code
_entity_poly.pdbx_strand_id
1 'polypeptide(L)' 'MRGWRHGEYHDGPYVAAYGKGGGKATVEDIRWAKGIDWSTDHLRLREALPPAYTEWIGRAYLAALAPTLEVAA' A
#
# COMPACT_ATOMS: atom_id res chain seq x y z
N MET A 1 12.11 11.69 4.37
CA MET A 1 10.65 11.60 4.22
C MET A 1 10.10 13.00 4.41
N ARG A 2 9.34 13.50 3.44
CA ARG A 2 8.80 14.85 3.42
C ARG A 2 7.94 15.16 4.65
N GLY A 3 8.09 16.37 5.18
CA GLY A 3 7.29 16.92 6.26
C GLY A 3 8.09 17.43 7.46
N TRP A 4 7.36 17.89 8.49
CA TRP A 4 7.93 18.52 9.68
C TRP A 4 8.44 17.50 10.71
N ARG A 5 9.63 17.75 11.26
CA ARG A 5 10.27 16.98 12.34
C ARG A 5 10.96 17.95 13.28
N HIS A 6 10.50 18.00 14.53
CA HIS A 6 11.11 18.82 15.58
C HIS A 6 11.40 20.29 15.17
N GLY A 7 10.50 20.91 14.41
CA GLY A 7 10.64 22.30 13.95
C GLY A 7 11.44 22.49 12.65
N GLU A 8 11.97 21.42 12.06
CA GLU A 8 12.63 21.43 10.76
C GLU A 8 11.74 20.82 9.69
N TYR A 9 11.70 21.45 8.51
CA TYR A 9 11.02 20.89 7.33
C TYR A 9 12.02 20.09 6.51
N HIS A 10 11.76 18.80 6.33
CA HIS A 10 12.53 17.97 5.41
C HIS A 10 11.75 17.78 4.11
N ASP A 11 12.43 17.90 2.98
CA ASP A 11 11.89 17.58 1.67
C ASP A 11 12.33 16.17 1.20
N GLY A 12 11.82 15.74 0.04
CA GLY A 12 12.23 14.51 -0.65
C GLY A 12 11.07 13.70 -1.20
N PRO A 13 11.37 12.60 -1.92
CA PRO A 13 10.36 11.86 -2.68
C PRO A 13 9.46 10.96 -1.81
N TYR A 14 9.86 10.66 -0.58
CA TYR A 14 9.14 9.74 0.29
C TYR A 14 8.18 10.47 1.22
N VAL A 15 6.94 9.98 1.31
CA VAL A 15 5.87 10.54 2.17
C VAL A 15 5.35 9.50 3.16
N ALA A 16 4.88 9.95 4.32
CA ALA A 16 4.15 9.09 5.26
C ALA A 16 2.65 9.08 4.91
N ALA A 17 2.08 7.89 4.71
CA ALA A 17 0.65 7.70 4.51
C ALA A 17 -0.19 7.83 5.80
N TYR A 18 0.42 8.15 6.94
CA TYR A 18 -0.25 8.25 8.23
C TYR A 18 -0.01 9.59 8.92
N GLY A 19 -0.97 9.96 9.78
CA GLY A 19 -1.00 11.24 10.48
C GLY A 19 -1.58 12.36 9.61
N LYS A 20 -1.87 13.51 10.25
CA LYS A 20 -2.47 14.69 9.61
C LYS A 20 -1.55 15.93 9.60
N GLY A 21 -0.26 15.74 9.90
CA GLY A 21 0.73 16.84 9.91
C GLY A 21 1.08 17.33 8.50
N GLY A 22 1.81 18.44 8.40
CA GLY A 22 2.29 18.96 7.12
C GLY A 22 3.27 17.99 6.42
N GLY A 23 3.10 17.80 5.11
CA GLY A 23 3.97 16.95 4.26
C GLY A 23 3.61 15.47 4.22
N LYS A 24 2.45 15.06 4.77
CA LYS A 24 1.94 13.68 4.66
C LYS A 24 1.40 13.38 3.27
N ALA A 25 1.30 12.09 2.95
CA ALA A 25 0.83 11.63 1.65
C ALA A 25 -0.61 12.06 1.40
N THR A 26 -0.88 12.60 0.22
CA THR A 26 -2.24 12.82 -0.26
C THR A 26 -2.91 11.50 -0.64
N VAL A 27 -4.21 11.55 -0.97
CA VAL A 27 -4.92 10.40 -1.56
C VAL A 27 -4.21 9.98 -2.85
N GLU A 28 -3.87 10.94 -3.70
CA GLU A 28 -3.21 10.74 -4.99
C GLU A 28 -1.82 10.10 -4.84
N ASP A 29 -1.02 10.57 -3.87
CA ASP A 29 0.28 9.97 -3.56
C ASP A 29 0.12 8.47 -3.23
N ILE A 30 -0.87 8.11 -2.41
CA ILE A 30 -1.09 6.72 -2.00
C ILE A 30 -1.64 5.89 -3.16
N ARG A 31 -2.59 6.41 -3.95
CA ARG A 31 -3.15 5.73 -5.13
C ARG A 31 -2.05 5.40 -6.14
N TRP A 32 -1.19 6.37 -6.45
CA TRP A 32 -0.07 6.18 -7.36
C TRP A 32 0.93 5.15 -6.82
N ALA A 33 1.33 5.29 -5.55
CA ALA A 33 2.32 4.39 -4.94
C ALA A 33 1.82 2.95 -4.81
N LYS A 34 0.51 2.74 -4.60
CA LYS A 34 -0.08 1.40 -4.42
C LYS A 34 -0.69 0.81 -5.69
N GLY A 35 -0.86 1.59 -6.76
CA GLY A 35 -1.61 1.15 -7.94
C GLY A 35 -3.09 0.90 -7.65
N ILE A 36 -3.73 1.77 -6.86
CA ILE A 36 -5.15 1.68 -6.50
C ILE A 36 -5.85 2.92 -7.03
N ASP A 37 -6.46 2.85 -8.22
CA ASP A 37 -7.13 3.99 -8.85
C ASP A 37 -8.64 4.04 -8.57
N TRP A 38 -9.23 3.04 -7.93
CA TRP A 38 -10.69 2.97 -7.70
C TRP A 38 -11.16 3.50 -6.34
N SER A 39 -10.26 3.95 -5.46
CA SER A 39 -10.62 4.44 -4.13
C SER A 39 -10.09 5.85 -3.88
N THR A 40 -10.87 6.65 -3.15
CA THR A 40 -10.51 8.01 -2.70
C THR A 40 -10.52 8.16 -1.18
N ASP A 41 -10.80 7.07 -0.45
CA ASP A 41 -10.80 7.06 1.00
C ASP A 41 -9.38 6.88 1.53
N HIS A 42 -8.81 7.92 2.14
CA HIS A 42 -7.43 7.93 2.62
C HIS A 42 -7.14 6.81 3.64
N LEU A 43 -8.09 6.53 4.54
CA LEU A 43 -7.95 5.51 5.56
C LEU A 43 -7.90 4.12 4.93
N ARG A 44 -8.84 3.81 4.03
CA ARG A 44 -8.89 2.54 3.31
C ARG A 44 -7.65 2.34 2.44
N LEU A 45 -7.21 3.39 1.74
CA LEU A 45 -5.99 3.36 0.94
C LEU A 45 -4.74 3.09 1.79
N ARG A 46 -4.64 3.69 2.97
CA ARG A 46 -3.53 3.47 3.91
C ARG A 46 -3.45 2.01 4.36
N GLU A 47 -4.60 1.41 4.64
CA GLU A 47 -4.71 0.05 5.21
C GLU A 47 -4.73 -1.06 4.16
N ALA A 48 -4.99 -0.74 2.89
CA ALA A 48 -4.98 -1.70 1.80
C ALA A 48 -3.56 -2.22 1.47
N LEU A 49 -3.46 -3.51 1.14
CA LEU A 49 -2.30 -4.06 0.46
C LEU A 49 -2.32 -3.66 -1.02
N PRO A 50 -1.17 -3.38 -1.66
CA PRO A 50 -1.11 -3.17 -3.10
C PRO A 50 -1.57 -4.41 -3.89
N PRO A 51 -2.28 -4.24 -5.02
CA PRO A 51 -2.75 -5.36 -5.85
C PRO A 51 -1.63 -6.29 -6.32
N ALA A 52 -0.46 -5.73 -6.65
CA ALA A 52 0.72 -6.49 -7.06
C ALA A 52 1.18 -7.47 -5.96
N TYR A 53 1.07 -7.08 -4.69
CA TYR A 53 1.46 -7.95 -3.57
C TYR A 53 0.40 -9.03 -3.35
N THR A 54 -0.88 -8.68 -3.43
CA THR A 54 -1.96 -9.67 -3.30
C THR A 54 -1.92 -10.71 -4.43
N GLU A 55 -1.57 -10.31 -5.64
CA GLU A 55 -1.40 -11.21 -6.79
C GLU A 55 -0.19 -12.13 -6.61
N TRP A 56 0.94 -11.60 -6.14
CA TRP A 56 2.11 -12.42 -5.81
C TRP A 56 1.80 -13.45 -4.72
N ILE A 57 1.11 -13.06 -3.64
CA ILE A 57 0.68 -13.97 -2.58
C ILE A 57 -0.25 -15.06 -3.15
N GLY A 58 -1.23 -14.68 -3.97
CA GLY A 58 -2.17 -15.63 -4.59
C GLY A 58 -1.46 -16.67 -5.47
N ARG A 59 -0.49 -16.24 -6.29
CA ARG A 59 0.33 -17.17 -7.09
C ARG A 59 1.16 -18.10 -6.22
N ALA A 60 1.80 -17.57 -5.18
CA ALA A 60 2.61 -18.37 -4.27
C ALA A 60 1.75 -19.42 -3.54
N TYR A 61 0.56 -19.04 -3.10
CA TYR A 61 -0.41 -19.94 -2.49
C TYR A 61 -0.80 -21.08 -3.45
N LEU A 62 -1.17 -20.76 -4.68
CA LEU A 62 -1.55 -21.78 -5.68
C LEU A 62 -0.39 -22.72 -5.99
N ALA A 63 0.82 -22.20 -6.17
CA ALA A 63 2.00 -23.03 -6.41
C ALA A 63 2.33 -23.97 -5.24
N ALA A 64 2.07 -23.54 -4.01
CA ALA A 64 2.36 -24.31 -2.82
C ALA A 64 1.28 -25.36 -2.47
N LEU A 65 -0.01 -25.03 -2.71
CA LEU A 65 -1.13 -25.77 -2.12
C LEU A 65 -2.17 -26.27 -3.13
N ALA A 66 -2.22 -25.74 -4.37
CA ALA A 66 -3.13 -26.28 -5.39
C ALA A 66 -2.90 -27.77 -5.69
N PRO A 67 -1.65 -28.30 -5.74
CA PRO A 67 -1.42 -29.73 -5.98
C PRO A 67 -2.05 -30.64 -4.90
N THR A 68 -2.20 -30.15 -3.68
CA THR A 68 -2.83 -30.88 -2.57
C THR A 68 -4.34 -30.72 -2.50
N LEU A 69 -4.90 -29.68 -3.11
CA LEU A 69 -6.35 -29.43 -3.13
C LEU A 69 -7.07 -30.29 -4.18
N GLU A 70 -6.42 -30.66 -5.28
CA GLU A 70 -6.99 -31.52 -6.32
C GLU A 70 -7.09 -33.01 -5.91
N VAL A 71 -6.36 -33.46 -4.89
CA VAL A 71 -6.35 -34.86 -4.43
C VAL A 71 -7.51 -35.17 -3.47
N ALA A 72 -8.28 -34.17 -3.05
CA ALA A 72 -9.39 -34.32 -2.10
C ALA A 72 -10.78 -34.49 -2.75
N ALA A 73 -10.86 -34.82 -4.05
CA ALA A 73 -12.11 -35.04 -4.79
C ALA A 73 -12.39 -36.52 -5.09
#